data_AF-R8W5P9-F1
#
_entry.id   AF-R8W5P9-F1
#
_cell.length_a   1.000
_cell.length_b   1.000
_cell.length_c   1.000
_cell.angle_alpha   90.00
_cell.angle_beta   90.00
_cell.angle_gamma   90.00
#
_symmetry.space_group_name_H-M   'P 1'
#
loop_
_entity.id
_entity.type
_entity.pdbx_description
1 polymer ?
#
loop_
_entity_poly.entity_id
_entity_poly.type
_entity_poly.pdbx_seq_one_letter_code
_entity_poly.pdbx_strand_id
1 'polypeptide(L)'
;MQSSIINRKPAKNNEQIEYCEETLLHKSSQSKIALVPFFIRHSDPNQERDLSIKVIHYKKAGPAYKQDCEINLNPTAAGMLKDKLNELFAVRRVPEEGNFLVIRMGSGTKVDLNGLDSHDVAKAVISILENEEITKSIDAVDFSDDLAFAFRNSIRVKGLIKAMQELEEALETEDSEQYYQEWCEENGWIFGNQYVMKDDERKISRNDTVDLLATSVISGFRDVIELKKPSFTVLNYDSSHDSYYFSAEVSKAIGQCHRYLDVFSEDAANGLRDNPEIVAYHPRATIIVGRSNTWDQPKHRALYGLNSRMNGVTVLTYDHLLSQGKRLIEILRNDESKHDFNY
;
A
#
# COMPACT_ATOMS: atom_id res chain seq x y z
N MET A 1 -12.84 0.44 42.19
CA MET A 1 -12.40 -0.93 41.90
C MET A 1 -12.23 -1.65 43.22
N GLN A 2 -13.05 -2.64 43.53
CA GLN A 2 -12.75 -3.54 44.66
C GLN A 2 -11.45 -4.26 44.31
N SER A 3 -10.44 -4.20 45.17
CA SER A 3 -9.26 -5.05 45.00
C SER A 3 -9.71 -6.50 45.15
N SER A 4 -9.83 -7.22 44.05
CA SER A 4 -10.13 -8.65 44.05
C SER A 4 -8.86 -9.39 44.43
N ILE A 5 -8.65 -9.61 45.73
CA ILE A 5 -7.60 -10.50 46.22
C ILE A 5 -7.95 -11.91 45.73
N ILE A 6 -7.07 -12.51 44.92
CA ILE A 6 -7.24 -13.89 44.43
C ILE A 6 -6.54 -14.83 45.41
N ASN A 7 -7.31 -15.58 46.18
CA ASN A 7 -6.80 -16.61 47.07
C ASN A 7 -6.76 -17.97 46.36
N ARG A 8 -5.61 -18.63 46.38
CA ARG A 8 -5.41 -19.99 45.85
C ARG A 8 -5.23 -20.97 47.00
N LYS A 9 -5.92 -22.11 46.95
CA LYS A 9 -5.83 -23.17 47.97
C LYS A 9 -5.55 -24.51 47.30
N PRO A 10 -4.58 -25.31 47.78
CA PRO A 10 -4.29 -26.62 47.20
C PRO A 10 -5.50 -27.54 47.33
N ALA A 11 -5.71 -28.40 46.33
CA ALA A 11 -6.77 -29.39 46.35
C ALA A 11 -6.46 -30.45 47.42
N LYS A 12 -7.49 -30.90 48.15
CA LYS A 12 -7.35 -31.87 49.26
C LYS A 12 -6.61 -33.17 48.87
N ASN A 13 -6.71 -33.57 47.61
CA ASN A 13 -6.19 -34.86 47.12
C ASN A 13 -5.15 -34.71 45.99
N ASN A 14 -4.76 -33.48 45.64
CA ASN A 14 -3.76 -33.23 44.60
C ASN A 14 -3.07 -31.88 44.82
N GLU A 15 -1.84 -31.92 45.32
CA GLU A 15 -1.02 -30.72 45.59
C GLU A 15 -0.61 -29.96 44.32
N GLN A 16 -0.76 -30.56 43.14
CA GLN A 16 -0.51 -29.92 41.85
C GLN A 16 -1.68 -29.06 41.39
N ILE A 17 -2.84 -29.12 42.05
CA ILE A 17 -4.03 -28.34 41.68
C ILE A 17 -4.32 -27.32 42.78
N GLU A 18 -4.50 -26.06 42.39
CA GLU A 18 -4.87 -24.99 43.32
C GLU A 18 -6.19 -24.36 42.90
N TYR A 19 -7.22 -24.51 43.73
CA TYR A 19 -8.53 -23.92 43.49
C TYR A 19 -8.60 -22.48 43.99
N CYS A 20 -9.31 -21.63 43.25
CA CYS A 20 -9.75 -20.33 43.72
C CYS A 20 -11.18 -20.41 44.28
N GLU A 21 -11.61 -19.34 44.94
CA GLU A 21 -12.99 -19.20 45.37
C GLU A 21 -13.95 -19.18 44.18
N GLU A 22 -15.13 -19.77 44.38
CA GLU A 22 -16.17 -19.78 43.36
C GLU A 22 -16.68 -18.36 43.09
N THR A 23 -16.78 -18.00 41.81
CA THR A 23 -17.43 -16.77 41.36
C THR A 23 -18.86 -17.08 40.92
N LEU A 24 -19.84 -16.48 41.59
CA LEU A 24 -21.24 -16.68 41.26
C LEU A 24 -21.59 -15.98 39.93
N LEU A 25 -21.95 -16.76 38.90
CA LEU A 25 -22.40 -16.22 37.62
C LEU A 25 -23.92 -16.01 37.59
N HIS A 26 -24.67 -16.92 38.23
CA HIS A 26 -26.13 -16.86 38.27
C HIS A 26 -26.69 -17.53 39.53
N LYS A 27 -27.79 -16.99 40.06
CA LYS A 27 -28.54 -17.59 41.17
C LYS A 27 -30.03 -17.31 41.00
N SER A 28 -30.84 -18.35 41.07
CA SER A 28 -32.30 -18.28 41.09
C SER A 28 -32.86 -19.00 42.32
N SER A 29 -34.19 -19.18 42.39
CA SER A 29 -34.82 -19.99 43.43
C SER A 29 -34.69 -21.50 43.21
N GLN A 30 -34.27 -21.93 42.00
CA GLN A 30 -34.21 -23.33 41.58
C GLN A 30 -32.80 -23.79 41.21
N SER A 31 -31.91 -22.87 40.84
CA SER A 31 -30.56 -23.18 40.35
C SER A 31 -29.51 -22.15 40.75
N LYS A 32 -28.25 -22.57 40.71
CA LYS A 32 -27.07 -21.72 40.88
C LYS A 32 -26.04 -22.13 39.83
N ILE A 33 -25.39 -21.15 39.19
CA ILE A 33 -24.24 -21.38 38.30
C ILE A 33 -23.04 -20.67 38.89
N ALA A 34 -21.94 -21.40 39.07
CA ALA A 34 -20.69 -20.87 39.58
C ALA A 34 -19.54 -21.18 38.63
N LEU A 35 -18.60 -20.25 38.56
CA LEU A 35 -17.31 -20.41 37.89
C LEU A 35 -16.25 -20.68 38.96
N VAL A 36 -15.51 -21.76 38.81
CA VAL A 36 -14.44 -22.15 39.72
C VAL A 36 -13.13 -22.20 38.93
N PRO A 37 -12.24 -21.20 39.09
CA PRO A 37 -10.92 -21.23 38.49
C PRO A 37 -10.02 -22.19 39.27
N PHE A 38 -9.15 -22.91 38.56
CA PHE A 38 -8.09 -23.67 39.19
C PHE A 38 -6.80 -23.64 38.37
N PHE A 39 -5.68 -23.65 39.08
CA PHE A 39 -4.35 -23.61 38.48
C PHE A 39 -3.71 -24.99 38.55
N ILE A 40 -3.04 -25.38 37.47
CA ILE A 40 -2.28 -26.63 37.38
C ILE A 40 -0.79 -26.28 37.48
N ARG A 41 -0.10 -26.90 38.44
CA ARG A 41 1.34 -26.75 38.65
C ARG A 41 2.10 -27.75 37.79
N HIS A 42 3.13 -27.26 37.12
CA HIS A 42 4.10 -28.06 36.37
C HIS A 42 5.31 -28.41 37.23
N SER A 43 6.05 -29.43 36.80
CA SER A 43 7.26 -29.94 37.47
C SER A 43 8.36 -28.88 37.57
N ASP A 44 8.46 -27.99 36.58
CA ASP A 44 9.37 -26.85 36.60
C ASP A 44 8.79 -25.71 37.45
N PRO A 45 9.46 -25.30 38.55
CA PRO A 45 8.99 -24.20 39.38
C PRO A 45 8.92 -22.86 38.64
N ASN A 46 9.69 -22.66 37.57
CA ASN A 46 9.72 -21.43 36.78
C ASN A 46 8.64 -21.37 35.69
N GLN A 47 7.97 -22.48 35.38
CA GLN A 47 6.92 -22.51 34.38
C GLN A 47 5.63 -21.87 34.91
N GLU A 48 5.02 -21.03 34.08
CA GLU A 48 3.72 -20.44 34.37
C GLU A 48 2.66 -21.53 34.64
N ARG A 49 1.74 -21.23 35.55
CA ARG A 49 0.66 -22.16 35.89
C ARG A 49 -0.42 -22.11 34.83
N ASP A 50 -0.85 -23.26 34.35
CA ASP A 50 -1.99 -23.32 33.46
C ASP A 50 -3.27 -23.00 34.21
N LEU A 51 -4.08 -22.08 33.66
CA LEU A 51 -5.38 -21.73 34.21
C LEU A 51 -6.47 -22.54 33.51
N SER A 52 -7.19 -23.35 34.27
CA SER A 52 -8.41 -24.02 33.83
C SER A 52 -9.62 -23.45 34.54
N ILE A 53 -10.79 -23.58 33.92
CA ILE A 53 -12.05 -23.04 34.43
C ILE A 53 -13.08 -24.16 34.48
N LYS A 54 -13.72 -24.33 35.63
CA LYS A 54 -14.89 -25.18 35.77
C LYS A 54 -16.14 -24.32 35.87
N VAL A 55 -17.17 -24.62 35.09
CA VAL A 55 -18.51 -24.04 35.24
C VAL A 55 -19.41 -25.12 35.84
N ILE A 56 -19.93 -24.87 37.03
CA ILE A 56 -20.74 -25.83 37.77
C ILE A 56 -22.18 -25.34 37.81
N HIS A 57 -23.10 -26.19 37.36
CA HIS A 57 -24.53 -26.01 37.57
C HIS A 57 -24.95 -26.77 38.83
N TYR A 58 -25.70 -26.09 39.70
CA TYR A 58 -26.32 -26.66 40.87
C TYR A 58 -27.83 -26.54 40.75
N LYS A 59 -28.53 -27.61 41.15
CA LYS A 59 -29.98 -27.65 41.26
C LYS A 59 -30.40 -27.68 42.73
N LYS A 60 -31.53 -27.06 43.04
CA LYS A 60 -32.07 -27.07 44.39
C LYS A 60 -32.47 -28.48 44.81
N ALA A 61 -32.02 -28.89 46.00
CA ALA A 61 -32.33 -30.16 46.64
C ALA A 61 -32.64 -29.89 48.12
N GLY A 62 -33.91 -29.61 48.43
CA GLY A 62 -34.33 -29.18 49.75
C GLY A 62 -33.86 -27.76 50.09
N PRO A 63 -33.29 -27.50 51.29
CA PRO A 63 -32.76 -26.20 51.67
C PRO A 63 -31.40 -25.88 51.03
N ALA A 64 -30.73 -26.88 50.44
CA ALA A 64 -29.39 -26.75 49.87
C ALA A 64 -29.40 -26.89 48.35
N TYR A 65 -28.28 -26.50 47.75
CA TYR A 65 -28.00 -26.75 46.34
C TYR A 65 -27.14 -28.00 46.22
N LYS A 66 -27.50 -28.89 45.29
CA LYS A 66 -26.69 -30.05 44.93
C LYS A 66 -26.12 -29.85 43.53
N GLN A 67 -24.85 -30.20 43.36
CA GLN A 67 -24.22 -30.18 42.04
C GLN A 67 -24.98 -31.12 41.11
N ASP A 68 -25.36 -30.59 39.96
CA ASP A 68 -26.16 -31.28 38.95
C ASP A 68 -25.26 -31.71 37.79
N CYS A 69 -24.55 -30.75 37.18
CA CYS A 69 -23.54 -31.02 36.16
C CYS A 69 -22.38 -30.02 36.22
N GLU A 70 -21.27 -30.36 35.58
CA GLU A 70 -20.11 -29.48 35.43
C GLU A 70 -19.55 -29.54 34.00
N ILE A 71 -19.00 -28.41 33.57
CA ILE A 71 -18.26 -28.27 32.32
C ILE A 71 -16.84 -27.84 32.68
N ASN A 72 -15.84 -28.60 32.24
CA ASN A 72 -14.43 -28.28 32.43
C ASN A 72 -13.85 -27.70 31.14
N LEU A 73 -13.38 -26.46 31.23
CA LEU A 73 -12.56 -25.82 30.22
C LEU A 73 -11.10 -26.04 30.59
N ASN A 74 -10.40 -26.83 29.77
CA ASN A 74 -8.95 -27.00 29.88
C ASN A 74 -8.22 -25.67 29.59
N PRO A 75 -6.89 -25.60 29.76
CA PRO A 75 -6.15 -24.34 29.62
C PRO A 75 -6.34 -23.68 28.25
N THR A 76 -6.31 -24.47 27.17
CA THR A 76 -6.53 -23.99 25.80
C THR A 76 -7.93 -23.40 25.63
N ALA A 77 -8.98 -24.12 26.05
CA ALA A 77 -10.36 -23.68 25.93
C ALA A 77 -10.66 -22.45 26.80
N ALA A 78 -10.07 -22.38 28.01
CA ALA A 78 -10.17 -21.21 28.88
C ALA A 78 -9.51 -19.97 28.24
N GLY A 79 -8.35 -20.15 27.59
CA GLY A 79 -7.69 -19.10 26.80
C GLY A 79 -8.57 -18.60 25.64
N MET A 80 -9.10 -19.53 24.82
CA MET A 80 -9.98 -19.18 23.70
C MET A 80 -11.22 -18.41 24.16
N LEU A 81 -11.85 -18.83 25.27
CA LEU A 81 -13.01 -18.14 25.82
C LEU A 81 -12.66 -16.72 26.26
N LYS A 82 -11.53 -16.52 26.96
CA LYS A 82 -11.05 -15.20 27.37
C LYS A 82 -10.86 -14.29 26.17
N ASP A 83 -10.15 -14.76 25.15
CA ASP A 83 -9.85 -13.95 23.96
C ASP A 83 -11.15 -13.58 23.23
N LYS A 84 -12.07 -14.53 23.07
CA LYS A 84 -13.36 -14.25 22.41
C LYS A 84 -14.23 -13.29 23.20
N LEU A 85 -14.28 -13.41 24.52
CA LEU A 85 -15.02 -12.46 25.36
C LEU A 85 -14.43 -11.06 25.25
N ASN A 86 -13.10 -10.90 25.22
CA ASN A 86 -12.46 -9.60 25.05
C ASN A 86 -12.86 -8.94 23.72
N GLU A 87 -12.84 -9.69 22.61
CA GLU A 87 -13.32 -9.20 21.31
C GLU A 87 -14.78 -8.74 21.37
N LEU A 88 -15.66 -9.56 21.95
CA LEU A 88 -17.10 -9.24 22.09
C LEU A 88 -17.34 -8.03 23.00
N PHE A 89 -16.55 -7.85 24.05
CA PHE A 89 -16.65 -6.68 24.92
C PHE A 89 -16.15 -5.39 24.26
N ALA A 90 -15.21 -5.49 23.32
CA ALA A 90 -14.75 -4.33 22.55
C ALA A 90 -15.87 -3.76 21.67
N VAL A 91 -16.67 -4.63 21.04
CA VAL A 91 -17.77 -4.21 20.15
C VAL A 91 -19.06 -3.84 20.89
N ARG A 92 -19.23 -4.24 22.16
CA ARG A 92 -20.43 -3.95 22.98
C ARG A 92 -20.82 -2.47 23.02
N ARG A 93 -19.84 -1.56 22.89
CA ARG A 93 -20.07 -0.11 22.99
C ARG A 93 -20.45 0.54 21.66
N VAL A 94 -20.44 -0.21 20.56
CA VAL A 94 -20.80 0.30 19.24
C VAL A 94 -22.30 0.10 19.03
N PRO A 95 -23.08 1.17 18.79
CA PRO A 95 -24.55 1.09 18.70
C PRO A 95 -25.07 0.60 17.34
N GLU A 96 -24.19 0.49 16.34
CA GLU A 96 -24.52 0.12 14.97
C GLU A 96 -24.48 -1.40 14.78
N GLU A 97 -25.27 -1.93 13.84
CA GLU A 97 -25.18 -3.31 13.39
C GLU A 97 -24.17 -3.42 12.23
N GLY A 98 -23.28 -4.43 12.23
CA GLY A 98 -22.31 -4.58 11.15
C GLY A 98 -21.16 -5.55 11.44
N ASN A 99 -20.19 -5.58 10.53
CA ASN A 99 -18.93 -6.32 10.68
C ASN A 99 -17.89 -5.42 11.37
N PHE A 100 -17.21 -5.95 12.40
CA PHE A 100 -16.24 -5.18 13.20
C PHE A 100 -14.84 -5.77 13.09
N LEU A 101 -13.84 -4.92 12.85
CA LEU A 101 -12.42 -5.24 12.98
C LEU A 101 -11.94 -4.79 14.36
N VAL A 102 -11.49 -5.73 15.21
CA VAL A 102 -10.96 -5.44 16.54
C VAL A 102 -9.43 -5.42 16.48
N ILE A 103 -8.82 -4.23 16.55
CA ILE A 103 -7.36 -4.07 16.59
C ILE A 103 -6.90 -4.05 18.05
N ARG A 104 -6.11 -5.06 18.45
CA ARG A 104 -5.57 -5.17 19.81
C ARG A 104 -4.36 -4.25 19.97
N MET A 105 -4.57 -3.06 20.51
CA MET A 105 -3.48 -2.15 20.89
C MET A 105 -2.92 -2.52 22.27
N GLY A 106 -1.82 -3.26 22.31
CA GLY A 106 -0.93 -3.38 23.48
C GLY A 106 -1.50 -4.00 24.77
N SER A 107 -0.65 -4.65 25.55
CA SER A 107 -1.05 -5.26 26.83
C SER A 107 -1.05 -4.24 27.97
N GLY A 108 -2.23 -3.68 28.27
CA GLY A 108 -2.58 -3.34 29.64
C GLY A 108 -2.61 -1.85 30.00
N THR A 109 -3.81 -1.46 30.43
CA THR A 109 -4.11 -0.34 31.35
C THR A 109 -3.91 1.08 30.80
N LYS A 110 -5.06 1.66 30.42
CA LYS A 110 -5.29 3.03 29.92
C LYS A 110 -4.76 3.28 28.51
N VAL A 111 -5.70 3.23 27.57
CA VAL A 111 -5.57 3.89 26.26
C VAL A 111 -5.56 5.38 26.53
N ASP A 112 -4.36 5.93 26.71
CA ASP A 112 -4.12 7.35 26.58
C ASP A 112 -3.96 7.64 25.08
N LEU A 113 -4.97 8.29 24.49
CA LEU A 113 -4.95 8.68 23.07
C LEU A 113 -3.85 9.73 22.77
N ASN A 114 -3.15 10.23 23.79
CA ASN A 114 -1.99 11.13 23.64
C ASN A 114 -0.63 10.39 23.63
N GLY A 115 -0.62 9.08 23.88
CA GLY A 115 0.57 8.23 23.89
C GLY A 115 0.61 7.21 22.75
N LEU A 116 -0.19 7.43 21.71
CA LEU A 116 -0.13 6.66 20.47
C LEU A 116 1.22 6.91 19.81
N ASP A 117 2.11 5.93 19.81
CA ASP A 117 3.15 5.90 18.80
C ASP A 117 2.45 5.66 17.46
N SER A 118 2.28 6.73 16.69
CA SER A 118 1.77 6.73 15.32
C SER A 118 2.41 5.62 14.47
N HIS A 119 3.64 5.19 14.79
CA HIS A 119 4.31 4.07 14.12
C HIS A 119 3.66 2.71 14.33
N ASP A 120 3.09 2.40 15.51
CA ASP A 120 2.56 1.07 15.78
C ASP A 120 1.19 0.88 15.11
N VAL A 121 0.37 1.94 15.11
CA VAL A 121 -0.86 1.97 14.32
C VAL A 121 -0.54 1.95 12.84
N ALA A 122 0.45 2.74 12.40
CA ALA A 122 0.90 2.72 11.01
C ALA A 122 1.36 1.31 10.63
N LYS A 123 2.20 0.62 11.42
CA LYS A 123 2.69 -0.74 11.16
C LYS A 123 1.57 -1.78 11.07
N ALA A 124 0.60 -1.75 11.99
CA ALA A 124 -0.55 -2.64 11.93
C ALA A 124 -1.34 -2.40 10.64
N VAL A 125 -1.48 -1.14 10.23
CA VAL A 125 -2.10 -0.76 8.96
C VAL A 125 -1.22 -1.20 7.77
N ILE A 126 0.10 -0.98 7.78
CA ILE A 126 1.03 -1.41 6.72
C ILE A 126 0.94 -2.93 6.50
N SER A 127 0.94 -3.71 7.58
CA SER A 127 0.85 -5.17 7.50
C SER A 127 -0.47 -5.65 6.89
N ILE A 128 -1.56 -4.91 7.08
CA ILE A 128 -2.85 -5.19 6.42
C ILE A 128 -2.77 -4.81 4.92
N LEU A 129 -2.05 -3.73 4.60
CA LEU A 129 -1.87 -3.22 3.23
C LEU A 129 -0.97 -4.08 2.34
N GLU A 130 -0.04 -4.84 2.93
CA GLU A 130 0.83 -5.78 2.21
C GLU A 130 0.10 -7.05 1.75
N ASN A 131 -1.17 -7.22 2.13
CA ASN A 131 -1.97 -8.37 1.74
C ASN A 131 -2.83 -8.07 0.49
N GLU A 132 -2.46 -8.68 -0.64
CA GLU A 132 -3.11 -8.47 -1.95
C GLU A 132 -4.60 -8.88 -2.00
N GLU A 133 -5.09 -9.73 -1.09
CA GLU A 133 -6.52 -10.05 -1.04
C GLU A 133 -7.34 -8.94 -0.38
N ILE A 134 -6.73 -8.21 0.56
CA ILE A 134 -7.41 -7.15 1.30
C ILE A 134 -7.56 -5.91 0.41
N THR A 135 -6.55 -5.57 -0.40
CA THR A 135 -6.61 -4.45 -1.36
C THR A 135 -7.80 -4.58 -2.32
N LYS A 136 -8.09 -5.78 -2.81
CA LYS A 136 -9.26 -6.06 -3.68
C LYS A 136 -10.59 -5.92 -2.94
N SER A 137 -10.63 -6.18 -1.64
CA SER A 137 -11.85 -6.05 -0.83
C SER A 137 -12.15 -4.62 -0.38
N ILE A 138 -11.15 -3.75 -0.31
CA ILE A 138 -11.31 -2.31 0.02
C ILE A 138 -12.04 -1.54 -1.09
N ASP A 139 -11.91 -1.99 -2.34
CA ASP A 139 -12.69 -1.43 -3.45
C ASP A 139 -14.19 -1.73 -3.32
N ALA A 140 -14.57 -2.73 -2.51
CA ALA A 140 -15.94 -3.23 -2.39
C ALA A 140 -16.68 -2.79 -1.11
N VAL A 141 -16.03 -2.06 -0.19
CA VAL A 141 -16.62 -1.67 1.11
C VAL A 141 -16.82 -0.16 1.18
N ASP A 142 -18.07 0.27 1.40
CA ASP A 142 -18.46 1.65 1.73
C ASP A 142 -17.93 2.03 3.13
N PHE A 143 -16.66 2.39 3.18
CA PHE A 143 -16.10 3.16 4.29
C PHE A 143 -16.68 4.59 4.26
N SER A 144 -16.69 5.31 5.39
CA SER A 144 -16.95 6.76 5.34
C SER A 144 -15.99 7.39 4.34
N ASP A 145 -16.52 8.17 3.40
CA ASP A 145 -15.80 8.61 2.19
C ASP A 145 -14.40 9.16 2.49
N ASP A 146 -14.25 9.88 3.60
CA ASP A 146 -12.98 10.49 4.03
C ASP A 146 -11.92 9.47 4.50
N LEU A 147 -12.32 8.44 5.25
CA LEU A 147 -11.40 7.40 5.71
C LEU A 147 -11.03 6.47 4.56
N ALA A 148 -12.01 6.12 3.71
CA ALA A 148 -11.80 5.35 2.49
C ALA A 148 -10.79 6.06 1.58
N PHE A 149 -10.97 7.37 1.39
CA PHE A 149 -10.13 8.21 0.56
C PHE A 149 -8.71 8.34 1.12
N ALA A 150 -8.56 8.63 2.42
CA ALA A 150 -7.25 8.69 3.08
C ALA A 150 -6.50 7.34 2.95
N PHE A 151 -7.23 6.23 3.11
CA PHE A 151 -6.67 4.89 2.99
C PHE A 151 -6.23 4.56 1.57
N ARG A 152 -7.09 4.81 0.57
CA ARG A 152 -6.78 4.61 -0.86
C ARG A 152 -5.58 5.45 -1.30
N ASN A 153 -5.49 6.69 -0.83
CA ASN A 153 -4.35 7.56 -1.13
C ASN A 153 -3.06 7.07 -0.49
N SER A 154 -3.09 6.61 0.77
CA SER A 154 -1.90 6.06 1.43
C SER A 154 -1.36 4.82 0.71
N ILE A 155 -2.27 3.92 0.28
CA ILE A 155 -1.91 2.75 -0.54
C ILE A 155 -1.25 3.21 -1.84
N ARG A 156 -1.90 4.13 -2.55
CA ARG A 156 -1.42 4.64 -3.82
C ARG A 156 -0.03 5.24 -3.67
N VAL A 157 0.18 6.13 -2.70
CA VAL A 157 1.48 6.78 -2.45
C VAL A 157 2.57 5.75 -2.14
N LYS A 158 2.28 4.71 -1.35
CA LYS A 158 3.24 3.62 -1.10
C LYS A 158 3.59 2.85 -2.38
N GLY A 159 2.60 2.54 -3.21
CA GLY A 159 2.82 1.91 -4.51
C GLY A 159 3.75 2.75 -5.40
N LEU A 160 3.52 4.07 -5.46
CA LEU A 160 4.38 5.00 -6.20
C LEU A 160 5.82 5.03 -5.65
N ILE A 161 5.98 5.05 -4.32
CA ILE A 161 7.31 5.01 -3.68
C ILE A 161 8.05 3.72 -4.03
N LYS A 162 7.36 2.58 -3.98
CA LYS A 162 7.94 1.28 -4.32
C LYS A 162 8.40 1.24 -5.78
N ALA A 163 7.54 1.65 -6.71
CA ALA A 163 7.87 1.73 -8.13
C ALA A 163 9.10 2.65 -8.36
N MET A 164 9.16 3.80 -7.67
CA MET A 164 10.32 4.69 -7.74
C MET A 164 11.61 4.06 -7.25
N GLN A 165 11.56 3.26 -6.16
CA GLN A 165 12.71 2.53 -5.66
C GLN A 165 13.18 1.47 -6.66
N GLU A 166 12.23 0.73 -7.26
CA GLU A 166 12.51 -0.25 -8.31
C GLU A 166 13.20 0.40 -9.52
N LEU A 167 12.71 1.56 -9.98
CA LEU A 167 13.36 2.28 -11.08
C LEU A 167 14.77 2.78 -10.71
N GLU A 168 14.97 3.29 -9.50
CA GLU A 168 16.31 3.71 -9.05
C GLU A 168 17.30 2.55 -9.02
N GLU A 169 16.90 1.38 -8.53
CA GLU A 169 17.73 0.18 -8.50
C GLU A 169 18.01 -0.35 -9.92
N ALA A 170 16.99 -0.38 -10.77
CA ALA A 170 17.13 -0.79 -12.16
C ALA A 170 18.12 0.10 -12.92
N LEU A 171 18.07 1.41 -12.71
CA LEU A 171 18.97 2.35 -13.38
C LEU A 171 20.46 2.16 -13.03
N GLU A 172 20.77 1.40 -11.97
CA GLU A 172 22.14 1.02 -11.59
C GLU A 172 22.51 -0.42 -12.03
N THR A 173 21.54 -1.27 -12.32
CA THR A 173 21.74 -2.73 -12.52
C THR A 173 21.28 -3.26 -13.87
N GLU A 174 20.42 -2.53 -14.58
CA GLU A 174 19.75 -2.92 -15.81
C GLU A 174 19.98 -1.88 -16.92
N ASP A 175 20.22 -2.35 -18.14
CA ASP A 175 20.46 -1.52 -19.34
C ASP A 175 19.60 -1.95 -20.55
N SER A 176 18.73 -2.93 -20.37
CA SER A 176 17.79 -3.41 -21.39
C SER A 176 16.72 -2.37 -21.67
N GLU A 177 16.64 -1.90 -22.92
CA GLU A 177 15.57 -0.99 -23.38
C GLU A 177 14.17 -1.60 -23.13
N GLN A 178 14.02 -2.91 -23.33
CA GLN A 178 12.77 -3.64 -23.11
C GLN A 178 12.31 -3.57 -21.66
N TYR A 179 13.23 -3.66 -20.69
CA TYR A 179 12.87 -3.55 -19.27
C TYR A 179 12.23 -2.19 -18.97
N TYR A 180 12.84 -1.10 -19.49
CA TYR A 180 12.32 0.24 -19.26
C TYR A 180 11.01 0.50 -20.01
N GLN A 181 10.79 -0.15 -21.15
CA GLN A 181 9.50 -0.15 -21.85
C GLN A 181 8.42 -0.78 -20.96
N GLU A 182 8.62 -2.03 -20.54
CA GLU A 182 7.69 -2.76 -19.66
C GLU A 182 7.42 -1.98 -18.36
N TRP A 183 8.47 -1.46 -17.71
CA TRP A 183 8.33 -0.68 -16.48
C TRP A 183 7.53 0.61 -16.70
N CYS A 184 7.78 1.36 -17.78
CA CYS A 184 7.08 2.61 -18.06
C CYS A 184 5.62 2.41 -18.50
N GLU A 185 5.28 1.25 -19.07
CA GLU A 185 3.90 0.87 -19.36
C GLU A 185 3.10 0.67 -18.07
N GLU A 186 3.63 -0.13 -17.17
CA GLU A 186 3.02 -0.39 -15.85
C GLU A 186 2.97 0.89 -15.01
N ASN A 187 3.96 1.78 -15.17
CA ASN A 187 4.13 3.00 -14.38
C ASN A 187 3.94 4.28 -15.19
N GLY A 188 2.99 4.28 -16.14
CA GLY A 188 2.70 5.42 -17.02
C GLY A 188 2.42 6.76 -16.32
N TRP A 189 2.05 6.71 -15.03
CA TRP A 189 1.90 7.88 -14.17
C TRP A 189 3.18 8.73 -14.07
N ILE A 190 4.37 8.16 -14.32
CA ILE A 190 5.65 8.87 -14.23
C ILE A 190 5.75 10.05 -15.21
N PHE A 191 5.02 9.97 -16.33
CA PHE A 191 4.95 11.04 -17.32
C PHE A 191 4.01 12.19 -16.91
N GLY A 192 3.38 12.09 -15.74
CA GLY A 192 2.54 13.12 -15.10
C GLY A 192 1.06 13.05 -15.48
N ASN A 193 0.24 13.90 -14.84
CA ASN A 193 -1.23 14.00 -15.07
C ASN A 193 -1.63 14.44 -16.49
N GLN A 194 -0.65 14.75 -17.33
CA GLN A 194 -0.86 15.12 -18.73
C GLN A 194 -1.19 13.92 -19.60
N TYR A 195 -0.93 12.68 -19.15
CA TYR A 195 -1.21 11.48 -19.93
C TYR A 195 -2.12 10.47 -19.20
N VAL A 196 -3.01 9.84 -19.96
CA VAL A 196 -3.72 8.61 -19.58
C VAL A 196 -3.15 7.48 -20.43
N MET A 197 -2.45 6.55 -19.79
CA MET A 197 -2.03 5.28 -20.39
C MET A 197 -3.19 4.30 -20.21
N LYS A 198 -4.10 4.24 -21.18
CA LYS A 198 -5.23 3.29 -21.21
C LYS A 198 -5.26 2.43 -22.47
N ASP A 199 -4.31 2.62 -23.37
CA ASP A 199 -4.32 2.01 -24.69
C ASP A 199 -3.16 1.02 -24.81
N ASP A 200 -3.49 -0.24 -25.09
CA ASP A 200 -2.51 -1.28 -25.43
C ASP A 200 -2.03 -1.15 -26.89
N GLU A 201 -2.55 -0.17 -27.63
CA GLU A 201 -2.27 0.07 -29.03
C GLU A 201 -0.91 0.74 -29.24
N ARG A 202 0.00 0.01 -29.89
CA ARG A 202 1.34 0.49 -30.25
C ARG A 202 1.59 0.59 -31.73
N LYS A 203 0.73 -0.04 -32.54
CA LYS A 203 0.88 -0.02 -34.00
C LYS A 203 0.25 1.25 -34.54
N ILE A 204 1.09 2.08 -35.13
CA ILE A 204 0.65 3.33 -35.75
C ILE A 204 0.53 3.17 -37.26
N SER A 205 1.25 2.19 -37.83
CA SER A 205 1.16 1.82 -39.25
C SER A 205 1.43 0.31 -39.42
N ARG A 206 1.37 -0.20 -40.66
CA ARG A 206 1.75 -1.60 -40.96
C ARG A 206 3.21 -1.94 -40.61
N ASN A 207 4.08 -0.93 -40.61
CA ASN A 207 5.52 -1.10 -40.45
C ASN A 207 6.09 -0.38 -39.22
N ASP A 208 5.26 0.38 -38.50
CA ASP A 208 5.72 1.26 -37.43
C ASP A 208 4.98 0.94 -36.13
N THR A 209 5.77 0.60 -35.11
CA THR A 209 5.33 0.34 -33.74
C THR A 209 6.11 1.28 -32.83
N VAL A 210 5.41 2.01 -31.96
CA VAL A 210 6.03 2.91 -30.98
C VAL A 210 6.21 2.19 -29.65
N ASP A 211 7.15 2.67 -28.83
CA ASP A 211 7.37 2.09 -27.50
C ASP A 211 6.16 2.33 -26.59
N LEU A 212 5.67 3.57 -26.56
CA LEU A 212 4.51 3.97 -25.79
C LEU A 212 3.68 4.99 -26.55
N LEU A 213 2.36 4.81 -26.50
CA LEU A 213 1.39 5.74 -27.06
C LEU A 213 0.54 6.35 -25.94
N ALA A 214 0.82 7.60 -25.59
CA ALA A 214 0.24 8.26 -24.42
C ALA A 214 -0.90 9.18 -24.82
N THR A 215 -2.10 9.01 -24.23
CA THR A 215 -3.22 9.92 -24.53
C THR A 215 -3.11 11.18 -23.68
N SER A 216 -2.92 12.33 -24.31
CA SER A 216 -2.98 13.62 -23.60
C SER A 216 -4.37 13.83 -23.01
N VAL A 217 -4.43 14.10 -21.70
CA VAL A 217 -5.70 14.26 -20.95
C VAL A 217 -6.47 15.50 -21.39
N ILE A 218 -5.77 16.54 -21.83
CA ILE A 218 -6.37 17.85 -22.14
C ILE A 218 -6.88 17.89 -23.59
N SER A 219 -6.12 17.32 -24.52
CA SER A 219 -6.43 17.39 -25.95
C SER A 219 -7.05 16.11 -26.51
N GLY A 220 -6.91 14.98 -25.81
CA GLY A 220 -7.29 13.65 -26.31
C GLY A 220 -6.35 13.09 -27.38
N PHE A 221 -5.30 13.84 -27.78
CA PHE A 221 -4.35 13.42 -28.81
C PHE A 221 -3.31 12.45 -28.26
N ARG A 222 -2.79 11.58 -29.12
CA ARG A 222 -1.75 10.62 -28.76
C ARG A 222 -0.36 11.24 -28.96
N ASP A 223 0.43 11.27 -27.89
CA ASP A 223 1.84 11.62 -27.92
C ASP A 223 2.68 10.34 -27.90
N VAL A 224 3.84 10.39 -28.55
CA VAL A 224 4.79 9.29 -28.63
C VAL A 224 5.79 9.42 -27.48
N ILE A 225 6.06 8.33 -26.80
CA ILE A 225 7.22 8.24 -25.91
C ILE A 225 8.15 7.16 -26.49
N GLU A 226 9.35 7.57 -26.84
CA GLU A 226 10.41 6.71 -27.39
C GLU A 226 11.45 6.48 -26.29
N LEU A 227 11.70 5.24 -25.93
CA LEU A 227 12.64 4.84 -24.90
C LEU A 227 13.93 4.36 -25.56
N LYS A 228 15.06 4.75 -24.98
CA LYS A 228 16.40 4.25 -25.33
C LYS A 228 17.13 3.90 -24.06
N LYS A 229 18.26 3.20 -24.17
CA LYS A 229 19.01 2.70 -23.00
C LYS A 229 19.48 3.81 -22.05
N PRO A 230 19.52 3.56 -20.74
CA PRO A 230 20.14 4.47 -19.77
C PRO A 230 21.66 4.63 -19.94
N SER A 231 22.37 3.63 -20.48
CA SER A 231 23.81 3.73 -20.74
C SER A 231 24.15 4.66 -21.92
N PHE A 232 23.18 5.02 -22.76
CA PHE A 232 23.45 5.83 -23.93
C PHE A 232 23.91 7.23 -23.57
N THR A 233 24.95 7.70 -24.25
CA THR A 233 25.39 9.08 -24.14
C THR A 233 24.36 10.00 -24.77
N VAL A 234 23.88 11.01 -24.04
CA VAL A 234 22.87 11.96 -24.55
C VAL A 234 23.53 13.11 -25.31
N LEU A 235 24.51 13.76 -24.69
CA LEU A 235 25.22 14.92 -25.23
C LEU A 235 26.72 14.69 -25.25
N ASN A 236 27.33 15.06 -26.38
CA ASN A 236 28.76 15.19 -26.57
C ASN A 236 29.17 16.66 -26.49
N TYR A 237 30.45 16.91 -26.24
CA TYR A 237 31.03 18.26 -26.20
C TYR A 237 32.05 18.42 -27.32
N ASP A 238 31.93 19.48 -28.11
CA ASP A 238 32.92 19.91 -29.09
C ASP A 238 33.77 21.03 -28.50
N SER A 239 35.03 20.71 -28.21
CA SER A 239 36.00 21.67 -27.68
C SER A 239 36.42 22.74 -28.68
N SER A 240 36.23 22.51 -29.98
CA SER A 240 36.60 23.48 -31.03
C SER A 240 35.64 24.66 -31.08
N HIS A 241 34.38 24.42 -30.71
CA HIS A 241 33.30 25.40 -30.77
C HIS A 241 32.67 25.69 -29.40
N ASP A 242 33.23 25.14 -28.31
CA ASP A 242 32.71 25.25 -26.93
C ASP A 242 31.20 25.02 -26.85
N SER A 243 30.76 23.88 -27.41
CA SER A 243 29.34 23.60 -27.59
C SER A 243 29.00 22.14 -27.33
N TYR A 244 27.82 21.92 -26.77
CA TYR A 244 27.25 20.59 -26.64
C TYR A 244 26.31 20.30 -27.81
N TYR A 245 26.30 19.06 -28.26
CA TYR A 245 25.44 18.57 -29.32
C TYR A 245 24.92 17.17 -29.00
N PHE A 246 23.81 16.79 -29.63
CA PHE A 246 23.23 15.47 -29.47
C PHE A 246 24.19 14.38 -29.96
N SER A 247 24.25 13.28 -29.20
CA SER A 247 25.00 12.11 -29.66
C SER A 247 24.38 11.50 -30.93
N ALA A 248 25.11 10.58 -31.55
CA ALA A 248 24.58 9.82 -32.69
C ALA A 248 23.30 9.05 -32.32
N GLU A 249 23.22 8.51 -31.10
CA GLU A 249 22.05 7.73 -30.67
C GLU A 249 20.82 8.60 -30.44
N VAL A 250 20.98 9.78 -29.84
CA VAL A 250 19.87 10.73 -29.72
C VAL A 250 19.44 11.25 -31.09
N SER A 251 20.39 11.50 -31.98
CA SER A 251 20.08 11.96 -33.36
C SER A 251 19.26 10.92 -34.14
N LYS A 252 19.56 9.62 -33.97
CA LYS A 252 18.76 8.52 -34.57
C LYS A 252 17.35 8.48 -33.98
N ALA A 253 17.21 8.59 -32.65
CA ALA A 253 15.92 8.60 -31.98
C ALA A 253 15.05 9.79 -32.40
N ILE A 254 15.65 10.98 -32.57
CA ILE A 254 14.97 12.16 -33.13
C ILE A 254 14.46 11.87 -34.54
N GLY A 255 15.27 11.24 -35.40
CA GLY A 255 14.84 10.82 -36.74
C GLY A 255 13.68 9.82 -36.73
N GLN A 256 13.71 8.84 -35.81
CA GLN A 256 12.60 7.90 -35.61
C GLN A 256 11.32 8.63 -35.20
N CYS A 257 11.41 9.52 -34.22
CA CYS A 257 10.27 10.32 -33.77
C CYS A 257 9.69 11.18 -34.89
N HIS A 258 10.52 11.84 -35.69
CA HIS A 258 10.03 12.62 -36.84
C HIS A 258 9.22 11.75 -37.81
N ARG A 259 9.72 10.55 -38.16
CA ARG A 259 8.99 9.61 -39.01
C ARG A 259 7.63 9.24 -38.40
N TYR A 260 7.56 8.99 -37.10
CA TYR A 260 6.28 8.68 -36.43
C TYR A 260 5.31 9.86 -36.46
N LEU A 261 5.80 11.08 -36.18
CA LEU A 261 4.99 12.30 -36.24
C LEU A 261 4.47 12.58 -37.66
N ASP A 262 5.27 12.30 -38.69
CA ASP A 262 4.84 12.39 -40.10
C ASP A 262 3.71 11.39 -40.38
N VAL A 263 3.87 10.12 -39.99
CA VAL A 263 2.83 9.08 -40.13
C VAL A 263 1.53 9.49 -39.45
N PHE A 264 1.60 9.97 -38.20
CA PHE A 264 0.42 10.46 -37.49
C PHE A 264 -0.23 11.65 -38.19
N SER A 265 0.56 12.55 -38.77
CA SER A 265 0.04 13.73 -39.48
C SER A 265 -0.63 13.34 -40.80
N GLU A 266 -0.09 12.35 -41.51
CA GLU A 266 -0.67 11.79 -42.73
C GLU A 266 -1.98 11.01 -42.45
N ASP A 267 -2.00 10.21 -41.38
CA ASP A 267 -3.15 9.39 -41.01
C ASP A 267 -4.25 10.19 -40.27
N ALA A 268 -3.91 11.29 -39.58
CA ALA A 268 -4.90 12.17 -38.93
C ALA A 268 -5.93 12.76 -39.90
N ALA A 269 -5.65 12.80 -41.20
CA ALA A 269 -6.62 13.18 -42.23
C ALA A 269 -7.77 12.16 -42.38
N ASN A 270 -7.57 10.91 -41.95
CA ASN A 270 -8.53 9.80 -42.08
C ASN A 270 -8.83 9.07 -40.75
N GLY A 271 -8.19 9.46 -39.63
CA GLY A 271 -8.17 8.70 -38.37
C GLY A 271 -7.11 7.59 -38.39
N LEU A 272 -6.66 7.11 -37.22
CA LEU A 272 -5.75 5.95 -37.17
C LEU A 272 -6.38 4.77 -37.90
N ARG A 273 -5.58 4.06 -38.72
CA ARG A 273 -6.10 3.13 -39.73
C ARG A 273 -6.95 1.99 -39.16
N ASP A 274 -6.64 1.53 -37.96
CA ASP A 274 -7.36 0.45 -37.24
C ASP A 274 -8.28 0.99 -36.12
N ASN A 275 -8.17 2.27 -35.76
CA ASN A 275 -9.00 2.96 -34.75
C ASN A 275 -9.36 4.39 -35.24
N PRO A 276 -10.28 4.52 -36.23
CA PRO A 276 -10.54 5.80 -36.94
C PRO A 276 -11.07 6.94 -36.06
N GLU A 277 -11.60 6.61 -34.88
CA GLU A 277 -12.02 7.55 -33.84
C GLU A 277 -10.85 8.28 -33.16
N ILE A 278 -9.63 7.77 -33.31
CA ILE A 278 -8.42 8.37 -32.75
C ILE A 278 -7.84 9.34 -33.79
N VAL A 279 -8.04 10.63 -33.54
CA VAL A 279 -7.50 11.72 -34.36
C VAL A 279 -6.22 12.24 -33.70
N ALA A 280 -5.06 12.07 -34.35
CA ALA A 280 -3.78 12.57 -33.87
C ALA A 280 -3.50 13.99 -34.39
N TYR A 281 -4.21 14.99 -33.86
CA TYR A 281 -3.99 16.38 -34.28
C TYR A 281 -2.76 16.97 -33.54
N HIS A 282 -1.66 17.24 -34.27
CA HIS A 282 -0.40 17.77 -33.73
C HIS A 282 0.25 16.92 -32.61
N PRO A 283 0.59 15.65 -32.88
CA PRO A 283 1.28 14.80 -31.91
C PRO A 283 2.64 15.39 -31.51
N ARG A 284 3.08 15.08 -30.29
CA ARG A 284 4.44 15.35 -29.81
C ARG A 284 5.15 14.04 -29.52
N ALA A 285 6.47 14.07 -29.54
CA ALA A 285 7.32 12.97 -29.16
C ALA A 285 8.23 13.35 -27.98
N THR A 286 8.31 12.47 -27.00
CA THR A 286 9.27 12.57 -25.89
C THR A 286 10.23 11.40 -25.96
N ILE A 287 11.51 11.69 -26.09
CA ILE A 287 12.57 10.68 -26.08
C ILE A 287 13.13 10.61 -24.67
N ILE A 288 13.19 9.41 -24.09
CA ILE A 288 13.83 9.15 -22.80
C ILE A 288 15.10 8.36 -23.05
N VAL A 289 16.25 8.95 -22.73
CA VAL A 289 17.55 8.36 -23.07
C VAL A 289 18.64 8.81 -22.09
N GLY A 290 19.49 7.86 -21.71
CA GLY A 290 20.69 8.17 -20.93
C GLY A 290 20.45 8.59 -19.48
N ARG A 291 21.55 8.73 -18.73
CA ARG A 291 21.59 9.31 -17.37
C ARG A 291 22.21 10.70 -17.37
N SER A 292 21.70 11.57 -16.51
CA SER A 292 22.25 12.89 -16.18
C SER A 292 22.69 13.03 -14.72
N ASN A 293 22.71 11.95 -13.94
CA ASN A 293 23.16 11.93 -12.53
C ASN A 293 24.58 12.49 -12.30
N THR A 294 25.44 12.49 -13.32
CA THR A 294 26.84 12.98 -13.27
C THR A 294 27.05 14.31 -13.97
N TRP A 295 25.99 14.95 -14.47
CA TRP A 295 26.12 16.16 -15.28
C TRP A 295 26.34 17.40 -14.42
N ASP A 296 27.05 18.37 -15.02
CA ASP A 296 27.18 19.70 -14.48
C ASP A 296 26.08 20.65 -15.02
N GLN A 297 25.99 21.82 -14.41
CA GLN A 297 24.99 22.83 -14.78
C GLN A 297 25.08 23.28 -16.26
N PRO A 298 26.27 23.52 -16.86
CA PRO A 298 26.40 23.77 -18.29
C PRO A 298 25.74 22.71 -19.18
N LYS A 299 25.97 21.42 -18.92
CA LYS A 299 25.41 20.34 -19.74
C LYS A 299 23.89 20.24 -19.62
N HIS A 300 23.33 20.45 -18.43
CA HIS A 300 21.88 20.59 -18.26
C HIS A 300 21.29 21.77 -19.05
N ARG A 301 21.92 22.95 -18.97
CA ARG A 301 21.50 24.13 -19.74
C ARG A 301 21.57 23.88 -21.25
N ALA A 302 22.57 23.14 -21.71
CA ALA A 302 22.68 22.78 -23.11
C ALA A 302 21.52 21.91 -23.58
N LEU A 303 21.15 20.86 -22.82
CA LEU A 303 19.98 20.03 -23.16
C LEU A 303 18.70 20.87 -23.23
N TYR A 304 18.47 21.74 -22.24
CA TYR A 304 17.34 22.67 -22.26
C TYR A 304 17.35 23.57 -23.50
N GLY A 305 18.52 24.14 -23.83
CA GLY A 305 18.71 24.96 -25.03
C GLY A 305 18.40 24.21 -26.32
N LEU A 306 18.87 22.97 -26.46
CA LEU A 306 18.60 22.13 -27.62
C LEU A 306 17.11 21.78 -27.73
N ASN A 307 16.48 21.35 -26.63
CA ASN A 307 15.04 21.07 -26.58
C ASN A 307 14.19 22.30 -26.97
N SER A 308 14.53 23.50 -26.48
CA SER A 308 13.79 24.72 -26.80
C SER A 308 13.81 25.12 -28.29
N ARG A 309 14.72 24.53 -29.08
CA ARG A 309 14.89 24.78 -30.52
C ARG A 309 14.29 23.67 -31.38
N MET A 310 13.84 22.57 -30.77
CA MET A 310 13.10 21.51 -31.44
C MET A 310 11.60 21.77 -31.32
N ASN A 311 10.87 21.56 -32.42
CA ASN A 311 9.41 21.63 -32.43
C ASN A 311 8.84 20.21 -32.39
N GLY A 312 7.97 19.95 -31.43
CA GLY A 312 7.25 18.67 -31.33
C GLY A 312 8.06 17.51 -30.76
N VAL A 313 9.39 17.63 -30.62
CA VAL A 313 10.25 16.58 -30.03
C VAL A 313 10.98 17.12 -28.81
N THR A 314 10.93 16.38 -27.70
CA THR A 314 11.64 16.71 -26.45
C THR A 314 12.51 15.54 -26.03
N VAL A 315 13.76 15.79 -25.63
CA VAL A 315 14.68 14.78 -25.09
C VAL A 315 14.80 14.94 -23.57
N LEU A 316 14.50 13.89 -22.83
CA LEU A 316 14.70 13.77 -21.39
C LEU A 316 15.65 12.62 -21.07
N THR A 317 16.14 12.60 -19.83
CA THR A 317 16.96 11.52 -19.28
C THR A 317 16.14 10.75 -18.26
N TYR A 318 16.56 9.54 -17.92
CA TYR A 318 15.87 8.79 -16.86
C TYR A 318 15.92 9.52 -15.50
N ASP A 319 16.96 10.31 -15.23
CA ASP A 319 17.01 11.12 -14.00
C ASP A 319 16.00 12.30 -14.01
N HIS A 320 15.62 12.80 -15.18
CA HIS A 320 14.52 13.77 -15.29
C HIS A 320 13.17 13.09 -14.95
N LEU A 321 12.94 11.86 -15.43
CA LEU A 321 11.76 11.07 -15.05
C LEU A 321 11.74 10.77 -13.55
N LEU A 322 12.89 10.35 -12.99
CA LEU A 322 13.01 10.11 -11.56
C LEU A 322 12.64 11.36 -10.75
N SER A 323 13.16 12.51 -11.16
CA SER A 323 12.89 13.80 -10.50
C SER A 323 11.41 14.18 -10.58
N GLN A 324 10.77 13.92 -11.73
CA GLN A 324 9.35 14.14 -11.92
C GLN A 324 8.50 13.24 -11.01
N GLY A 325 8.81 11.94 -10.95
CA GLY A 325 8.11 10.98 -10.08
C GLY A 325 8.27 11.32 -8.59
N LYS A 326 9.47 11.67 -8.14
CA LYS A 326 9.74 12.13 -6.77
C LYS A 326 8.92 13.37 -6.41
N ARG A 327 8.88 14.36 -7.30
CA ARG A 327 8.10 15.58 -7.10
C ARG A 327 6.60 15.29 -7.00
N LEU A 328 6.08 14.37 -7.81
CA LEU A 328 4.68 13.95 -7.71
C LEU A 328 4.38 13.34 -6.33
N ILE A 329 5.23 12.43 -5.86
CA ILE A 329 5.09 11.81 -4.54
C ILE A 329 5.15 12.86 -3.43
N GLU A 330 6.07 13.84 -3.52
CA GLU A 330 6.18 14.92 -2.55
C GLU A 330 4.90 15.77 -2.48
N ILE A 331 4.31 16.11 -3.64
CA ILE A 331 3.03 16.85 -3.70
C ILE A 331 1.92 16.05 -3.03
N LEU A 332 1.80 14.75 -3.36
CA LEU A 332 0.77 13.87 -2.80
C LEU A 332 0.91 13.70 -1.28
N ARG A 333 2.14 13.68 -0.76
CA ARG A 333 2.41 13.62 0.69
C ARG A 333 2.15 14.95 1.39
N ASN A 334 2.45 16.08 0.75
CA ASN A 334 2.25 17.40 1.36
C ASN A 334 0.77 17.80 1.40
N ASP A 335 -0.07 17.27 0.51
CA ASP A 335 -1.53 17.44 0.60
C ASP A 335 -2.11 16.75 1.85
N GLU A 336 -1.48 15.68 2.37
CA GLU A 336 -1.85 15.07 3.66
C GLU A 336 -1.67 16.07 4.83
N SER A 337 -0.62 16.89 4.80
CA SER A 337 -0.32 17.87 5.87
C SER A 337 -1.28 19.07 5.92
N LYS A 338 -2.02 19.33 4.83
CA LYS A 338 -2.98 20.44 4.75
C LYS A 338 -4.40 20.05 5.14
N HIS A 339 -4.66 18.76 5.38
CA HIS A 339 -5.94 18.25 5.88
C HIS A 339 -5.92 17.97 7.39
N ASP A 340 -4.96 18.54 8.12
CA ASP A 340 -5.07 18.66 9.57
C ASP A 340 -6.37 19.40 9.90
N PHE A 341 -7.29 18.64 10.48
CA PHE A 341 -8.67 19.02 10.78
C PHE A 341 -8.72 20.30 11.61
N ASN A 342 -9.00 21.43 10.96
CA ASN A 342 -9.62 22.56 11.62
C ASN A 342 -11.12 22.33 11.71
N TYR A 343 -11.56 21.63 12.76
CA TYR A 343 -12.89 21.78 13.36
C TYR A 343 -12.81 21.64 14.87
#